data_AF-A0A7V6QMB1-F1
#
_entry.id   AF-A0A7V6QMB1-F1
#
_cell.length_a   1.000
_cell.length_b   1.000
_cell.length_c   1.000
_cell.angle_alpha   90.00
_cell.angle_beta   90.00
_cell.angle_gamma   90.00
#
_symmetry.space_group_name_H-M   'P 1'
#
loop_
_entity.id
_entity.type
_entity.pdbx_description
1 polymer ?
#
loop_
_entity_poly.entity_id
_entity_poly.type
_entity_poly.pdbx_seq_one_letter_code
_entity_poly.pdbx_strand_id
1 'polypeptide(L)'
;MAHFSDQHHSGETVMESGQYMDAGGTRQELSQGNTFPNCPNTGKATTWTHASHVHQTGETVMESGHYIDTDGEHVVLQQGEKFPSCPKTGQSITWTHEQ
;
A
#
# COMPACT_ATOMS: atom_id res chain seq x y z
N MET A 1 -21.92 -6.71 -0.06
CA MET A 1 -20.60 -6.17 -0.47
C MET A 1 -19.58 -6.83 0.43
N ALA A 2 -18.73 -7.71 -0.09
CA ALA A 2 -17.75 -8.41 0.73
C ALA A 2 -16.71 -7.39 1.20
N HIS A 3 -16.70 -7.14 2.51
CA HIS A 3 -15.62 -6.44 3.19
C HIS A 3 -14.42 -7.39 3.14
N PHE A 4 -13.71 -7.44 2.00
CA PHE A 4 -12.41 -8.08 1.94
C PHE A 4 -11.53 -7.24 2.86
N SER A 5 -11.24 -7.81 4.04
CA SER A 5 -10.22 -7.24 4.90
C SER A 5 -8.94 -7.33 4.09
N ASP A 6 -8.55 -6.21 3.51
CA ASP A 6 -7.37 -6.03 2.68
C ASP A 6 -6.07 -6.40 3.43
N GLN A 7 -6.21 -6.52 4.76
CA GLN A 7 -5.21 -6.92 5.72
C GLN A 7 -5.14 -8.45 5.89
N HIS A 8 -4.02 -9.02 5.49
CA HIS A 8 -3.62 -10.43 5.61
C HIS A 8 -2.41 -10.59 6.53
N HIS A 9 -2.16 -11.78 7.07
CA HIS A 9 -1.00 -12.11 7.90
C HIS A 9 -0.01 -13.02 7.17
N SER A 10 1.27 -12.93 7.58
CA SER A 10 2.30 -13.87 7.14
C SER A 10 1.86 -15.33 7.35
N GLY A 11 2.04 -16.14 6.31
CA GLY A 11 1.63 -17.55 6.27
C GLY A 11 0.22 -17.78 5.77
N GLU A 12 -0.60 -16.74 5.58
CA GLU A 12 -1.90 -16.89 4.91
C GLU A 12 -1.72 -17.12 3.40
N THR A 13 -2.70 -17.77 2.78
CA THR A 13 -2.74 -17.94 1.33
C THR A 13 -3.27 -16.67 0.68
N VAL A 14 -2.54 -16.18 -0.30
CA VAL A 14 -2.88 -15.02 -1.12
C VAL A 14 -4.12 -15.38 -1.95
N MET A 15 -5.24 -14.70 -1.67
CA MET A 15 -6.50 -14.96 -2.39
C MET A 15 -6.61 -14.15 -3.68
N GLU A 16 -5.91 -13.03 -3.79
CA GLU A 16 -5.97 -12.13 -4.95
C GLU A 16 -4.55 -11.79 -5.39
N SER A 17 -4.30 -11.81 -6.70
CA SER A 17 -2.96 -11.46 -7.20
C SER A 17 -2.84 -9.95 -7.23
N GLY A 18 -1.78 -9.40 -6.66
CA GLY A 18 -1.57 -7.97 -6.66
C GLY A 18 -0.31 -7.56 -5.93
N GLN A 19 -0.12 -6.25 -5.82
CA GLN A 19 0.91 -5.70 -4.96
C GLN A 19 0.37 -5.69 -3.54
N TYR A 20 1.19 -6.11 -2.59
CA TYR A 20 0.91 -6.05 -1.17
C TYR A 20 2.02 -5.28 -0.46
N MET A 21 1.65 -4.52 0.55
CA MET A 21 2.55 -3.76 1.39
C MET A 21 2.55 -4.33 2.80
N ASP A 22 3.73 -4.60 3.33
CA ASP A 22 3.87 -5.05 4.72
C ASP A 22 3.77 -3.88 5.72
N ALA A 23 3.55 -4.17 7.01
CA ALA A 23 3.51 -3.14 8.06
C ALA A 23 4.79 -2.27 8.15
N GLY A 24 5.92 -2.74 7.61
CA GLY A 24 7.17 -2.00 7.45
C GLY A 24 7.23 -1.09 6.22
N GLY A 25 6.18 -1.04 5.39
CA GLY A 25 6.11 -0.22 4.18
C GLY A 25 6.80 -0.85 2.95
N THR A 26 7.22 -2.12 3.02
CA THR A 26 7.83 -2.81 1.88
C THR A 26 6.75 -3.37 0.97
N ARG A 27 6.86 -3.07 -0.33
CA ARG A 27 5.95 -3.59 -1.34
C ARG A 27 6.49 -4.89 -1.92
N GLN A 28 5.59 -5.84 -2.10
CA GLN A 28 5.90 -7.10 -2.74
C GLN A 28 4.73 -7.54 -3.61
N GLU A 29 5.02 -7.92 -4.83
CA GLU A 29 4.04 -8.54 -5.71
C GLU A 29 3.81 -9.97 -5.25
N LEU A 30 2.55 -10.30 -4.95
CA LEU A 30 2.13 -11.64 -4.55
C LEU A 30 1.05 -12.13 -5.51
N SER A 31 1.22 -13.35 -5.98
CA SER A 31 0.25 -14.00 -6.86
C SER A 31 -0.74 -14.84 -6.06
N GLN A 32 -1.98 -14.93 -6.54
CA GLN A 32 -2.99 -15.82 -5.97
C GLN A 32 -2.46 -17.25 -5.83
N GLY A 33 -2.65 -17.85 -4.67
CA GLY A 33 -2.17 -19.19 -4.33
C GLY A 33 -0.79 -19.24 -3.68
N ASN A 34 -0.03 -18.13 -3.69
CA ASN A 34 1.19 -18.03 -2.89
C ASN A 34 0.86 -17.84 -1.40
N THR A 35 1.87 -17.92 -0.54
CA THR A 35 1.75 -17.57 0.88
C THR A 35 2.38 -16.22 1.16
N PHE A 36 1.73 -15.43 2.01
CA PHE A 36 2.26 -14.16 2.47
C PHE A 36 3.59 -14.39 3.20
N PRO A 37 4.73 -13.84 2.73
CA PRO A 37 6.01 -14.07 3.37
C PRO A 37 6.10 -13.33 4.71
N ASN A 38 7.15 -13.61 5.47
CA ASN A 38 7.51 -12.77 6.61
C ASN A 38 8.05 -11.42 6.13
N CYS A 39 8.03 -10.41 7.01
CA CYS A 39 8.57 -9.09 6.70
C CYS A 39 10.02 -9.22 6.18
N PRO A 40 10.35 -8.72 4.98
CA PRO A 40 11.70 -8.85 4.43
C PRO A 40 12.75 -8.09 5.25
N ASN A 41 12.34 -7.07 6.01
CA ASN A 41 13.24 -6.26 6.82
C ASN A 41 13.61 -6.94 8.15
N THR A 42 12.64 -7.58 8.82
CA THR A 42 12.81 -8.15 10.16
C THR A 42 12.79 -9.69 10.20
N GLY A 43 12.36 -10.34 9.13
CA GLY A 43 12.15 -11.79 9.05
C GLY A 43 11.02 -12.31 9.95
N LYS A 44 10.22 -11.42 10.56
CA LYS A 44 9.14 -11.78 11.47
C LYS A 44 7.78 -11.81 10.76
N ALA A 45 6.83 -12.52 11.37
CA ALA A 45 5.44 -12.46 10.95
C ALA A 45 4.97 -10.99 10.96
N THR A 46 4.40 -10.57 9.85
CA THR A 46 3.93 -9.21 9.61
C THR A 46 2.54 -9.28 9.01
N THR A 47 1.98 -8.10 8.86
CA THR A 47 0.68 -7.90 8.26
C THR A 47 0.89 -7.29 6.88
N TRP A 48 0.20 -7.85 5.90
CA TRP A 48 0.23 -7.45 4.50
C TRP A 48 -1.09 -6.83 4.13
N THR A 49 -1.06 -5.65 3.55
CA THR A 49 -2.24 -4.93 3.07
C THR A 49 -2.11 -4.80 1.56
N HIS A 50 -3.17 -4.98 0.79
CA HIS A 50 -3.12 -4.82 -0.66
C HIS A 50 -2.72 -3.37 -0.99
N ALA A 51 -1.63 -3.25 -1.73
CA ALA A 51 -1.11 -1.98 -2.18
C ALA A 51 -1.93 -1.37 -3.33
N SER A 52 -3.01 -2.02 -3.76
CA SER A 52 -3.91 -1.51 -4.81
C SER A 52 -4.51 -0.15 -4.45
N HIS A 53 -4.66 0.13 -3.16
CA HIS A 53 -5.11 1.41 -2.64
C HIS A 53 -3.96 2.27 -2.09
N VAL A 54 -2.72 1.82 -2.22
CA VAL A 54 -1.58 2.39 -1.51
C VAL A 54 -0.47 2.74 -2.50
N HIS A 55 -0.20 4.03 -2.65
CA HIS A 55 0.76 4.59 -3.59
C HIS A 55 1.95 5.22 -2.87
N GLN A 56 3.10 5.30 -3.53
CA GLN A 56 4.33 5.82 -2.99
C GLN A 56 4.64 7.16 -3.64
N THR A 57 5.29 8.03 -2.88
CA THR A 57 5.86 9.27 -3.41
C THR A 57 6.62 9.03 -4.70
N GLY A 58 6.29 9.79 -5.75
CA GLY A 58 6.90 9.71 -7.07
C GLY A 58 6.22 8.74 -8.03
N GLU A 59 5.30 7.89 -7.57
CA GLU A 59 4.47 7.08 -8.46
C GLU A 59 3.47 7.93 -9.24
N THR A 60 3.03 7.42 -10.38
CA THR A 60 1.97 8.05 -11.16
C THR A 60 0.61 7.68 -10.58
N VAL A 61 -0.20 8.69 -10.34
CA VAL A 61 -1.57 8.59 -9.85
C VAL A 61 -2.41 7.89 -10.91
N MET A 62 -2.94 6.72 -10.59
CA MET A 62 -3.76 5.94 -11.52
C MET A 62 -5.24 6.29 -11.45
N GLU A 63 -5.72 6.76 -10.31
CA GLU A 63 -7.11 7.14 -10.09
C GLU A 63 -7.16 8.58 -9.56
N SER A 64 -8.11 9.38 -10.01
CA SER A 64 -8.23 10.75 -9.47
C SER A 64 -9.03 10.69 -8.19
N GLY A 65 -8.53 11.25 -7.09
CA GLY A 65 -9.25 11.18 -5.82
C GLY A 65 -8.50 11.80 -4.65
N HIS A 66 -8.99 11.48 -3.45
CA HIS A 66 -8.40 11.91 -2.20
C HIS A 66 -7.45 10.85 -1.70
N TYR A 67 -6.25 11.28 -1.36
CA TYR A 67 -5.20 10.41 -0.86
C TYR A 67 -4.78 10.90 0.52
N ILE A 68 -4.77 9.98 1.49
CA ILE A 68 -4.35 10.21 2.86
C ILE A 68 -2.99 9.57 3.08
N ASP A 69 -2.02 10.30 3.59
CA ASP A 69 -0.74 9.70 3.96
C ASP A 69 -0.79 9.02 5.33
N THR A 70 0.28 8.32 5.68
CA THR A 70 0.44 7.67 7.00
C THR A 70 0.35 8.62 8.20
N ASP A 71 0.65 9.92 8.03
CA ASP A 71 0.50 10.98 9.04
C ASP A 71 -0.95 11.48 9.17
N GLY A 72 -1.82 11.11 8.22
CA GLY A 72 -3.20 11.59 8.15
C GLY A 72 -3.38 12.89 7.36
N GLU A 73 -2.41 13.27 6.53
CA GLU A 73 -2.46 14.41 5.62
C GLU A 73 -3.17 14.04 4.33
N HIS A 74 -4.16 14.85 3.94
CA HIS A 74 -4.98 14.59 2.78
C HIS A 74 -4.51 15.44 1.60
N VAL A 75 -4.35 14.81 0.44
CA VAL A 75 -4.06 15.49 -0.83
C VAL A 75 -5.07 15.06 -1.88
N VAL A 76 -5.42 15.98 -2.76
CA VAL A 76 -6.23 15.68 -3.93
C VAL A 76 -5.28 15.52 -5.11
N LEU A 77 -5.26 14.35 -5.72
CA LEU A 77 -4.42 14.08 -6.88
C LEU A 77 -5.27 13.64 -8.06
N GLN A 78 -4.89 14.10 -9.25
CA GLN A 78 -5.53 13.73 -10.50
C GLN A 78 -4.77 12.59 -11.19
N GLN A 79 -5.51 11.75 -11.92
CA GLN A 79 -4.90 10.69 -12.73
C GLN A 79 -3.84 11.29 -13.67
N GLY A 80 -2.65 10.69 -13.66
CA GLY A 80 -1.49 11.16 -14.42
C GLY A 80 -0.57 12.11 -13.66
N GLU A 81 -0.98 12.63 -12.49
CA GLU A 81 -0.08 13.35 -11.60
C GLU A 81 0.89 12.40 -10.90
N LYS A 82 1.86 12.95 -10.16
CA LYS A 82 2.76 12.17 -9.32
C LYS A 82 2.46 12.42 -7.87
N PHE A 83 2.52 11.36 -7.07
CA PHE A 83 2.41 11.46 -5.63
C PHE A 83 3.53 12.36 -5.09
N PRO A 84 3.20 13.49 -4.44
CA PRO A 84 4.21 14.40 -3.91
C PRO A 84 4.93 13.75 -2.74
N SER A 85 6.14 14.22 -2.44
CA SER A 85 6.81 13.87 -1.18
C SER A 85 6.10 14.53 -0.01
N CYS A 86 6.25 13.97 1.18
CA CYS A 86 5.66 14.54 2.38
C CYS A 86 6.09 16.00 2.52
N PRO A 87 5.17 16.97 2.53
CA PRO A 87 5.54 18.38 2.57
C PRO A 87 6.22 18.76 3.89
N LYS A 88 5.97 17.99 4.97
CA LYS A 88 6.57 18.22 6.29
C LYS A 88 8.01 17.72 6.41
N THR A 89 8.32 16.56 5.85
CA THR A 89 9.62 15.89 6.04
C THR A 89 10.46 15.79 4.78
N GLY A 90 9.84 16.00 3.61
CA GLY A 90 10.45 15.76 2.30
C GLY A 90 10.72 14.28 2.02
N GLN A 91 10.30 13.37 2.89
CA GLN A 91 10.56 11.94 2.76
C GLN A 91 9.57 11.27 1.81
N SER A 92 10.00 10.16 1.23
CA SER A 92 9.15 9.23 0.51
C SER A 92 8.16 8.62 1.48
N ILE A 93 6.92 9.07 1.39
CA ILE A 93 5.78 8.56 2.15
C ILE A 93 4.87 7.72 1.28
N THR A 94 3.97 7.06 1.98
CA THR A 94 2.94 6.22 1.42
C THR A 94 1.60 6.95 1.49
N TRP A 95 0.90 7.01 0.37
CA TRP A 95 -0.39 7.65 0.13
C TRP A 95 -1.47 6.59 -0.06
N THR A 96 -2.48 6.56 0.78
CA THR A 96 -3.60 5.63 0.68
C THR A 96 -4.79 6.33 0.03
N HIS A 97 -5.42 5.72 -0.96
CA HIS A 97 -6.62 6.25 -1.59
C HIS A 97 -7.81 6.14 -0.63
N GLU A 98 -8.39 7.28 -0.25
CA GLU A 98 -9.63 7.36 0.53
C GLU A 98 -10.81 7.29 -0.46
N GLN A 99 -11.50 6.15 -0.48
CA GLN A 99 -12.61 5.87 -1.40
C GLN A 99 -13.97 6.12 -0.75
#